data_AF-A0A356WSA1-F1
#
_entry.id   AF-A0A356WSA1-F1
#
_cell.length_a   1.000
_cell.length_b   1.000
_cell.length_c   1.000
_cell.angle_alpha   90.00
_cell.angle_beta   90.00
_cell.angle_gamma   90.00
#
_symmetry.space_group_name_H-M   'P 1'
#
loop_
_entity.id
_entity.type
_entity.pdbx_description
1 polymer ?
#
loop_
_entity_poly.entity_id
_entity_poly.type
_entity_poly.pdbx_seq_one_letter_code
_entity_poly.pdbx_strand_id
1 'polypeptide(L)' 'EFAEEWIIIRTSWLYSEFGNNFVKTMLRLMNERDKLNVVADQYGTPTYAADLAEMILVILECEEWKSGVYHFSNLG' A
#
# COMPACT_ATOMS: atom_id res chain seq x y z
N GLU A 1 -0.12 -25.32 7.16
CA GLU A 1 1.32 -24.97 7.19
C GLU A 1 1.62 -24.05 6.02
N PHE A 2 2.61 -23.16 6.15
CA PHE A 2 3.13 -22.40 5.00
C PHE A 2 3.99 -23.31 4.12
N ALA A 3 4.15 -22.96 2.85
CA ALA A 3 5.19 -23.57 2.01
C ALA A 3 6.57 -23.33 2.62
N GLU A 4 7.59 -24.11 2.24
CA GLU A 4 8.96 -23.95 2.76
C GLU A 4 9.56 -22.57 2.40
N GLU A 5 9.22 -22.05 1.22
CA GLU A 5 9.58 -20.71 0.76
C GLU A 5 8.35 -19.79 0.73
N TRP A 6 8.42 -18.67 1.46
CA TRP A 6 7.29 -17.74 1.58
C TRP A 6 7.74 -16.34 1.97
N ILE A 7 7.07 -15.33 1.44
CA ILE A 7 7.27 -13.93 1.83
C ILE A 7 5.90 -13.32 2.14
N ILE A 8 5.76 -12.72 3.32
CA ILE A 8 4.57 -11.95 3.70
C ILE A 8 4.95 -10.48 3.70
N ILE A 9 4.31 -9.69 2.84
CA ILE A 9 4.50 -8.24 2.78
C ILE A 9 3.33 -7.56 3.49
N ARG A 10 3.64 -6.80 4.53
CA ARG A 10 2.70 -5.89 5.19
C ARG A 10 2.84 -4.51 4.59
N THR A 11 1.73 -3.94 4.15
CA THR A 11 1.65 -2.57 3.62
C THR A 11 0.52 -1.81 4.31
N SER A 12 0.44 -0.50 4.08
CA SER A 12 -0.56 0.38 4.68
C SER A 12 -1.12 1.34 3.65
N TRP A 13 -2.43 1.63 3.79
CA TRP A 13 -3.11 2.72 3.07
C TRP A 13 -2.85 2.69 1.56
N LEU A 14 -3.00 1.50 0.97
CA LEU A 14 -2.72 1.24 -0.45
C LEU A 14 -3.67 2.01 -1.36
N TYR A 15 -3.13 2.69 -2.38
CA TYR A 15 -3.92 3.40 -3.40
C TYR A 15 -3.32 3.24 -4.80
N SER A 16 -4.14 3.48 -5.83
CA SER A 16 -3.72 3.47 -7.24
C SER A 16 -4.72 4.18 -8.15
N GLU A 17 -4.42 4.23 -9.45
CA GLU A 17 -5.32 4.64 -10.52
C GLU A 17 -6.44 3.62 -10.75
N PHE A 18 -6.36 2.43 -10.15
CA PHE A 18 -7.31 1.33 -10.31
C PHE A 18 -8.14 1.10 -9.04
N GLY A 19 -9.33 0.52 -9.21
CA GLY A 19 -10.23 0.20 -8.08
C GLY A 19 -10.67 1.41 -7.26
N ASN A 20 -11.30 1.13 -6.11
CA ASN A 20 -11.72 2.13 -5.13
C ASN A 20 -10.63 2.31 -4.06
N ASN A 21 -10.30 3.55 -3.72
CA ASN A 21 -9.33 3.87 -2.67
C ASN A 21 -9.62 5.24 -2.04
N PHE A 22 -8.85 5.58 -1.00
CA PHE A 22 -9.00 6.83 -0.26
C PHE A 22 -8.81 8.07 -1.14
N VAL A 23 -7.78 8.11 -1.98
CA VAL A 23 -7.48 9.25 -2.86
C VAL A 23 -8.66 9.56 -3.78
N LYS A 24 -9.17 8.54 -4.50
CA LYS A 24 -10.35 8.71 -5.37
C LYS A 24 -11.61 9.12 -4.60
N THR A 25 -11.78 8.57 -3.40
CA THR A 25 -12.91 8.94 -2.53
C THR A 25 -12.83 10.42 -2.15
N MET A 26 -11.64 10.91 -1.77
CA MET A 26 -11.43 12.32 -1.44
C MET A 26 -11.65 13.23 -2.64
N LEU A 27 -11.11 12.89 -3.82
CA LEU A 27 -11.32 13.67 -5.04
C LEU A 27 -12.80 13.79 -5.40
N ARG A 28 -13.57 12.70 -5.30
CA ARG A 28 -15.01 12.73 -5.54
C ARG A 28 -15.73 13.61 -4.52
N LEU A 29 -15.46 13.40 -3.23
CA LEU A 29 -16.12 14.13 -2.15
C LEU A 29 -15.80 15.64 -2.17
N MET A 30 -14.59 16.03 -2.58
CA MET A 30 -14.19 17.44 -2.74
C MET A 30 -14.94 18.14 -3.87
N ASN A 31 -15.38 17.41 -4.89
CA ASN A 31 -16.23 17.96 -5.96
C ASN A 31 -17.72 18.04 -5.56
N GLU A 32 -18.15 17.19 -4.63
CA GLU A 32 -19.56 17.08 -4.23
C GLU A 32 -19.91 17.94 -3.00
N ARG A 33 -18.92 18.38 -2.20
CA ARG A 33 -19.15 19.00 -0.89
C ARG A 33 -18.20 20.15 -0.61
N ASP A 34 -18.72 21.21 0.00
CA ASP A 34 -17.93 22.37 0.42
C ASP A 34 -17.01 22.10 1.64
N LYS A 35 -17.34 21.08 2.45
CA LYS A 35 -16.61 20.73 3.68
C LYS A 35 -16.57 19.22 3.89
N LEU A 36 -15.44 18.74 4.41
CA LEU A 36 -15.18 17.33 4.73
C LEU A 36 -14.61 17.21 6.14
N ASN A 37 -15.00 16.14 6.84
CA ASN A 37 -14.38 15.75 8.11
C ASN A 37 -13.51 14.52 7.85
N VAL A 38 -12.23 14.62 8.20
CA VAL A 38 -11.25 13.54 8.10
C VAL A 38 -10.66 13.30 9.47
N VAL A 39 -10.42 12.03 9.82
CA VAL A 39 -9.81 11.63 11.08
C VAL A 39 -8.38 12.18 11.18
N ALA A 40 -8.01 12.74 12.34
CA ALA A 40 -6.73 13.43 12.53
C ALA A 40 -5.84 12.78 13.61
N ASP A 41 -6.30 11.72 14.26
CA ASP A 41 -5.61 10.97 15.31
C ASP A 41 -5.15 9.57 14.85
N GLN A 42 -5.26 9.28 13.54
CA GLN A 42 -4.72 8.07 12.93
C GLN A 42 -3.44 8.37 12.14
N TYR A 43 -2.35 7.72 12.54
CA TYR A 43 -1.04 7.88 11.95
C TYR A 43 -0.67 6.65 11.13
N GLY A 44 -0.13 6.86 9.94
CA GLY A 44 0.30 5.81 9.02
C GLY A 44 0.92 6.42 7.76
N THR A 45 1.36 5.58 6.84
CA THR A 45 1.92 6.03 5.56
C THR A 45 1.12 5.47 4.38
N PRO A 46 0.66 6.33 3.45
CA PRO A 46 0.03 5.89 2.20
C PRO A 46 1.05 5.16 1.33
N THR A 47 0.60 4.11 0.64
CA THR A 47 1.46 3.34 -0.26
C THR A 47 0.89 3.35 -1.67
N TYR A 48 1.69 3.77 -2.64
CA TYR A 48 1.32 3.66 -4.04
C TYR A 48 1.49 2.22 -4.52
N ALA A 49 0.46 1.67 -5.16
CA ALA A 49 0.47 0.26 -5.55
C ALA A 49 1.53 -0.08 -6.61
N ALA A 50 1.93 0.88 -7.45
CA ALA A 50 2.99 0.63 -8.43
C ALA A 50 4.34 0.42 -7.72
N ASP A 51 4.67 1.25 -6.72
CA ASP A 51 5.91 1.11 -5.95
C ASP A 51 5.94 -0.21 -5.16
N LEU A 52 4.80 -0.63 -4.62
CA LEU A 52 4.68 -1.95 -3.99
C LEU A 52 4.90 -3.08 -5.01
N ALA A 53 4.33 -2.96 -6.21
CA ALA A 53 4.53 -3.95 -7.27
C ALA A 53 5.98 -3.99 -7.75
N GLU A 54 6.64 -2.85 -7.91
CA GLU A 54 8.06 -2.76 -8.27
C GLU A 54 8.93 -3.44 -7.21
N MET A 55 8.68 -3.19 -5.93
CA MET A 55 9.38 -3.88 -4.85
C MET A 55 9.18 -5.40 -4.91
N ILE A 56 7.96 -5.87 -5.18
CA ILE A 56 7.69 -7.31 -5.35
C ILE A 56 8.50 -7.88 -6.51
N LEU A 57 8.59 -7.17 -7.64
CA LEU A 57 9.40 -7.61 -8.78
C LEU A 57 10.89 -7.72 -8.41
N VAL A 58 11.42 -6.74 -7.66
CA VAL A 58 12.82 -6.79 -7.15
C VAL A 58 13.05 -8.02 -6.27
N ILE A 59 12.09 -8.40 -5.43
CA ILE A 59 12.18 -9.64 -4.62
C ILE A 59 12.24 -10.87 -5.52
N LEU A 60 11.38 -10.93 -6.55
CA LEU A 60 11.33 -12.07 -7.46
C LEU A 60 12.62 -12.25 -8.27
N GLU A 61 13.37 -11.17 -8.50
CA GLU A 61 14.66 -11.18 -9.21
C GLU A 61 15.85 -11.60 -8.33
N CYS A 62 15.67 -11.72 -7.01
CA CYS A 62 16.73 -12.15 -6.11
C CYS A 62 17.04 -13.65 -6.28
N GLU A 63 18.33 -14.01 -6.35
CA GLU A 63 18.79 -15.40 -6.49
C GLU A 63 18.42 -16.28 -5.28
N GLU A 64 18.37 -15.69 -4.09
CA GLU A 64 17.99 -16.36 -2.85
C GLU A 64 16.82 -15.63 -2.19
N TRP A 65 15.73 -16.35 -1.96
CA TRP A 65 14.59 -15.82 -1.21
C TRP A 65 14.77 -16.10 0.27
N LYS A 66 14.72 -15.03 1.07
CA LYS A 66 14.71 -15.15 2.53
C LYS A 66 13.27 -15.17 2.99
N SER A 67 12.79 -16.34 3.40
CA SER A 67 11.42 -16.45 3.90
C SER A 67 11.22 -15.58 5.13
N GLY A 68 10.12 -14.83 5.18
CA GLY A 68 9.90 -13.90 6.28
C GLY A 68 8.77 -12.91 6.10
N VAL A 69 8.59 -12.11 7.15
CA VAL A 69 7.61 -11.01 7.17
C VAL A 69 8.35 -9.70 6.96
N TYR A 70 7.97 -8.98 5.91
CA TYR A 70 8.55 -7.69 5.51
C TYR A 70 7.49 -6.60 5.60
N HIS A 71 7.90 -5.38 5.92
CA HIS A 71 7.02 -4.21 5.93
C HIS A 71 7.46 -3.27 4.82
N PHE A 72 6.50 -2.80 4.03
CA PHE A 72 6.75 -1.86 2.95
C PHE A 72 5.62 -0.85 2.83
N SER A 73 6.03 0.41 2.82
CA SER A 73 5.23 1.56 2.49
C SER A 73 6.14 2.67 1.97
N ASN A 74 5.56 3.66 1.29
CA ASN A 74 6.31 4.88 0.98
C ASN A 74 6.65 5.64 2.28
N LEU A 75 7.63 6.56 2.20
CA LEU A 75 8.12 7.29 3.37
C LEU A 75 7.09 8.25 4.01
N GLY A 76 5.98 8.53 3.31
CA GLY A 76 4.94 9.46 3.75
C GLY A 76 5.23 10.88 3.31
#